data_AF-A0A8W8IY36-F1
#
_entry.id   AF-A0A8W8IY36-F1
#
_cell.length_a   1.000
_cell.length_b   1.000
_cell.length_c   1.000
_cell.angle_alpha   90.00
_cell.angle_beta   90.00
_cell.angle_gamma   90.00
#
_symmetry.space_group_name_H-M   'P 1'
#
loop_
_entity.id
_entity.type
_entity.pdbx_description
1 polymer ?
#
loop_
_entity_poly.entity_id
_entity_poly.type
_entity_poly.pdbx_seq_one_letter_code
_entity_poly.pdbx_strand_id
1 'polypeptide(L)'
;MISKTVFVLFTNLILVNCKDFASLSHLKPKASLGKQEDAAKDLYQRVLGPRAGEFVVKVQSNIGPKEKDTFLINTKEKYVEITGTTGVAAAMGLYYYLTNYCNCQITWGGRQMAIPSPLPKVEGGSVNITTNDKIRFFQNVCTVSYSSVWFKWADWEAYLDWMAMRGINMALAFTGQEAIFQRVYMGLGFTMKDLQDHFGGPAFLAWSRMGNMHGWGGPITQNWIDDQLILQHKILERMRSFGMIPVLPGFAGHVPEATILHYPTANVSRLRDWGHFNKTYCCNYLLDFNDPLFMKIAVRFIKEMENEFGVDHVYSVDTFNEMRPRSNSTEYLALSGRTIYKSLKEADSKAIWLMQGWLFIDGGFWKQPQIKALLTAVPQGEMIILDLYSEIIPIYTQTESYYGQPFIWCMLHDFGGTMELYGALKLINEGPFNGRAFPNSSMVGLGMTPEGIFQNEVVYEFFTENVWRKAPRDISTWISKYVLNRYGKTNKFIDLAWQYLKVTSAMFDRHNSW
;
A
#
# COMPACT_ATOMS: atom_id res chain seq x y z
N MET A 1 62.99 -16.67 15.05
CA MET A 1 61.65 -16.96 15.61
C MET A 1 60.86 -15.66 15.70
N ILE A 2 60.06 -15.35 14.68
CA ILE A 2 59.09 -14.25 14.75
C ILE A 2 57.79 -14.82 14.16
N SER A 3 56.83 -15.07 15.04
CA SER A 3 55.52 -15.63 14.71
C SER A 3 54.66 -14.55 14.07
N LYS A 4 54.12 -14.81 12.87
CA LYS A 4 53.10 -13.98 12.23
C LYS A 4 51.73 -14.51 12.66
N THR A 5 51.08 -13.79 13.57
CA THR A 5 49.68 -14.01 13.90
C THR A 5 48.81 -13.43 12.79
N VAL A 6 48.11 -14.30 12.06
CA VAL A 6 47.09 -13.94 11.07
C VAL A 6 45.81 -13.58 11.83
N PHE A 7 45.37 -12.33 11.73
CA PHE A 7 44.04 -11.93 12.18
C PHE A 7 43.01 -12.36 11.13
N VAL A 8 42.23 -13.39 11.45
CA VAL A 8 41.05 -13.78 10.66
C VAL A 8 39.90 -12.90 11.14
N LEU A 9 39.49 -11.92 10.32
CA LEU A 9 38.24 -11.21 10.53
C LEU A 9 37.08 -12.17 10.24
N PHE A 10 36.40 -12.63 11.30
CA PHE A 10 35.09 -13.23 11.16
C PHE A 10 34.06 -12.12 10.87
N THR A 11 33.71 -11.93 9.60
CA THR A 11 32.47 -11.25 9.24
C THR A 11 31.31 -12.14 9.67
N ASN A 12 30.72 -11.87 10.83
CA ASN A 12 29.43 -12.43 11.20
C ASN A 12 28.37 -11.86 10.25
N LEU A 13 28.05 -12.60 9.18
CA LEU A 13 26.77 -12.45 8.51
C LEU A 13 25.69 -12.85 9.53
N ILE A 14 25.07 -11.85 10.16
CA ILE A 14 23.78 -12.06 10.80
C ILE A 14 22.80 -12.36 9.66
N LEU A 15 22.57 -13.64 9.41
CA LEU A 15 21.43 -14.11 8.63
C LEU A 15 20.19 -13.67 9.41
N VAL A 16 19.64 -12.51 9.06
CA VAL A 16 18.32 -12.08 9.52
C VAL A 16 17.34 -13.11 9.01
N ASN A 17 16.95 -14.03 9.89
CA ASN A 17 15.98 -15.07 9.60
C ASN A 17 14.62 -14.37 9.43
N CYS A 18 14.24 -14.09 8.18
CA CYS A 18 12.90 -13.59 7.89
C CYS A 18 11.90 -14.62 8.38
N LYS A 19 10.93 -14.19 9.18
CA LYS A 19 9.89 -15.07 9.68
C LYS A 19 8.94 -15.42 8.53
N ASP A 20 8.97 -16.67 8.10
CA ASP A 20 8.07 -17.16 7.06
C ASP A 20 6.68 -17.45 7.63
N PHE A 21 5.64 -16.89 7.00
CA PHE A 21 4.24 -17.13 7.35
C PHE A 21 3.59 -18.01 6.28
N ALA A 22 3.34 -19.27 6.60
CA ALA A 22 2.74 -20.24 5.67
C ALA A 22 1.38 -19.77 5.14
N SER A 23 0.58 -19.09 5.99
CA SER A 23 -0.69 -18.47 5.61
C SER A 23 -0.55 -17.47 4.46
N LEU A 24 0.58 -16.76 4.36
CA LEU A 24 0.81 -15.75 3.31
C LEU A 24 1.36 -16.36 2.01
N SER A 25 1.76 -17.65 1.99
CA SER A 25 2.40 -18.28 0.83
C SER A 25 1.53 -18.31 -0.44
N HIS A 26 0.22 -18.25 -0.27
CA HIS A 26 -0.74 -18.24 -1.37
C HIS A 26 -0.91 -16.85 -2.02
N LEU A 27 -0.41 -15.78 -1.37
CA LEU A 27 -0.40 -14.42 -1.92
C LEU A 27 0.68 -14.32 -3.01
N LYS A 28 0.25 -14.53 -4.26
CA LYS A 28 1.11 -14.53 -5.45
C LYS A 28 0.29 -14.14 -6.70
N PRO A 29 0.95 -13.72 -7.80
CA PRO A 29 0.26 -13.42 -9.05
C PRO A 29 -0.66 -14.54 -9.50
N LYS A 30 -1.90 -14.20 -9.91
CA LYS A 30 -2.86 -15.15 -10.51
C LYS A 30 -2.77 -15.21 -12.03
N ALA A 31 -2.33 -14.13 -12.68
CA ALA A 31 -2.14 -14.08 -14.12
C ALA A 31 -0.99 -15.01 -14.55
N SER A 32 -1.13 -15.63 -15.72
CA SER A 32 -0.06 -16.43 -16.31
C SER A 32 1.20 -15.59 -16.58
N LEU A 33 2.37 -16.23 -16.64
CA LEU A 33 3.62 -15.53 -16.95
C LEU A 33 3.53 -14.80 -18.30
N GLY A 34 2.88 -15.39 -19.31
CA GLY A 34 2.63 -14.75 -20.60
C GLY A 34 1.78 -13.48 -20.49
N LYS A 35 0.66 -13.51 -19.75
CA LYS A 35 -0.17 -12.32 -19.53
C LYS A 35 0.58 -11.22 -18.79
N GLN A 36 1.45 -11.58 -17.85
CA GLN A 36 2.33 -10.64 -17.16
C GLN A 36 3.41 -10.04 -18.07
N GLU A 37 3.98 -10.86 -18.95
CA GLU A 37 4.94 -10.40 -19.95
C GLU A 37 4.29 -9.43 -20.93
N ASP A 38 3.09 -9.72 -21.41
CA ASP A 38 2.34 -8.84 -22.33
C ASP A 38 1.95 -7.52 -21.65
N ALA A 39 1.51 -7.55 -20.39
CA ALA A 39 1.24 -6.33 -19.62
C ALA A 39 2.50 -5.46 -19.47
N ALA A 40 3.66 -6.08 -19.24
CA ALA A 40 4.93 -5.37 -19.17
C ALA A 40 5.37 -4.82 -20.54
N LYS A 41 5.17 -5.57 -21.64
CA LYS A 41 5.40 -5.07 -23.02
C LYS A 41 4.56 -3.83 -23.30
N ASP A 42 3.29 -3.86 -22.94
CA ASP A 42 2.38 -2.73 -23.13
C ASP A 42 2.82 -1.50 -22.33
N LEU A 43 3.28 -1.70 -21.08
CA LEU A 43 3.89 -0.63 -20.28
C LEU A 43 5.13 -0.07 -20.97
N TYR A 44 6.02 -0.93 -21.48
CA TYR A 44 7.22 -0.50 -22.19
C TYR A 44 6.85 0.33 -23.41
N GLN A 45 5.80 -0.04 -24.14
CA GLN A 45 5.30 0.72 -25.28
C GLN A 45 4.81 2.13 -24.88
N ARG A 46 4.05 2.25 -23.77
CA ARG A 46 3.58 3.56 -23.25
C ARG A 46 4.74 4.42 -22.72
N VAL A 47 5.73 3.80 -22.08
CA VAL A 47 6.87 4.46 -21.44
C VAL A 47 7.98 4.85 -22.41
N LEU A 48 8.26 4.03 -23.43
CA LEU A 48 9.39 4.21 -24.34
C LEU A 48 8.96 4.71 -25.73
N GLY A 49 7.68 4.57 -26.08
CA GLY A 49 7.14 5.00 -27.35
C GLY A 49 7.88 4.34 -28.52
N PRO A 50 8.40 5.10 -29.50
CA PRO A 50 9.10 4.55 -30.66
C PRO A 50 10.34 3.70 -30.32
N ARG A 51 10.93 3.88 -29.13
CA ARG A 51 12.14 3.16 -28.70
C ARG A 51 11.84 1.82 -28.01
N ALA A 52 10.57 1.44 -27.86
CA ALA A 52 10.20 0.19 -27.21
C ALA A 52 10.85 -1.05 -27.85
N GLY A 53 11.09 -1.04 -29.16
CA GLY A 53 11.77 -2.12 -29.88
C GLY A 53 13.25 -2.33 -29.51
N GLU A 54 13.86 -1.39 -28.79
CA GLU A 54 15.21 -1.54 -28.24
C GLU A 54 15.22 -2.25 -26.87
N PHE A 55 14.06 -2.68 -26.38
CA PHE A 55 13.89 -3.36 -25.10
C PHE A 55 13.10 -4.65 -25.29
N VAL A 56 13.65 -5.75 -24.77
CA VAL A 56 13.01 -7.06 -24.75
C VAL A 56 12.65 -7.39 -23.31
N VAL A 57 11.38 -7.72 -23.08
CA VAL A 57 10.90 -8.15 -21.75
C VAL A 57 10.63 -9.64 -21.74
N LYS A 58 10.98 -10.30 -20.63
CA LYS A 58 10.66 -11.69 -20.33
C LYS A 58 10.14 -11.83 -18.91
N VAL A 59 9.20 -12.75 -18.67
CA VAL A 59 8.76 -13.07 -17.30
C VAL A 59 9.02 -14.55 -16.98
N GLN A 60 9.86 -14.80 -15.98
CA GLN A 60 10.32 -16.13 -15.57
C GLN A 60 10.40 -16.23 -14.04
N SER A 61 9.60 -17.11 -13.44
CA SER A 61 9.45 -17.17 -11.98
C SER A 61 10.66 -17.74 -11.21
N ASN A 62 11.65 -18.33 -11.90
CA ASN A 62 12.74 -19.12 -11.28
C ASN A 62 14.12 -18.45 -11.37
N ILE A 63 14.21 -17.15 -11.66
CA ILE A 63 15.48 -16.42 -11.78
C ILE A 63 16.02 -15.88 -10.45
N GLY A 64 15.30 -16.08 -9.34
CA GLY A 64 15.62 -15.54 -8.03
C GLY A 64 15.08 -16.38 -6.87
N PRO A 65 15.32 -15.95 -5.62
CA PRO A 65 14.82 -16.62 -4.43
C PRO A 65 13.29 -16.69 -4.41
N LYS A 66 12.75 -17.73 -3.77
CA LYS A 66 11.30 -17.88 -3.58
C LYS A 66 10.73 -16.66 -2.83
N GLU A 67 9.57 -16.18 -3.28
CA GLU A 67 8.80 -15.08 -2.66
C GLU A 67 9.50 -13.70 -2.64
N LYS A 68 10.65 -13.55 -3.29
CA LYS A 68 11.33 -12.27 -3.48
C LYS A 68 11.37 -11.97 -4.97
N ASP A 69 10.86 -10.81 -5.35
CA ASP A 69 10.87 -10.42 -6.75
C ASP A 69 12.32 -10.14 -7.19
N THR A 70 12.67 -10.65 -8.35
CA THR A 70 14.01 -10.52 -8.92
C THR A 70 13.90 -10.07 -10.37
N PHE A 71 14.81 -9.20 -10.80
CA PHE A 71 14.98 -8.88 -12.21
C PHE A 71 16.45 -8.94 -12.63
N LEU A 72 16.66 -9.35 -13.88
CA LEU A 72 17.93 -9.40 -14.57
C LEU A 72 17.89 -8.43 -15.75
N ILE A 73 18.88 -7.57 -15.87
CA ILE A 73 19.07 -6.70 -17.04
C ILE A 73 20.34 -7.15 -17.77
N ASN A 74 20.23 -7.37 -19.07
CA ASN A 74 21.33 -7.80 -19.95
C ASN A 74 21.39 -6.91 -21.18
N THR A 75 22.50 -6.19 -21.38
CA THR A 75 22.70 -5.36 -22.57
C THR A 75 23.27 -6.20 -23.71
N LYS A 76 22.49 -6.38 -24.77
CA LYS A 76 22.95 -6.94 -26.05
C LYS A 76 23.38 -5.79 -26.96
N GLU A 77 23.99 -6.13 -28.11
CA GLU A 77 24.51 -5.10 -29.04
C GLU A 77 23.44 -4.13 -29.55
N LYS A 78 22.19 -4.58 -29.70
CA LYS A 78 21.10 -3.81 -30.32
C LYS A 78 19.92 -3.52 -29.39
N TYR A 79 19.86 -4.15 -28.22
CA TYR A 79 18.72 -4.05 -27.32
C TYR A 79 19.11 -4.38 -25.87
N VAL A 80 18.26 -3.98 -24.93
CA VAL A 80 18.35 -4.35 -23.52
C VAL A 80 17.30 -5.42 -23.24
N GLU A 81 17.74 -6.57 -22.76
CA GLU A 81 16.84 -7.62 -22.28
C GLU A 81 16.61 -7.47 -20.77
N ILE A 82 15.35 -7.47 -20.35
CA ILE A 82 14.94 -7.39 -18.95
C ILE A 82 14.06 -8.60 -18.64
N THR A 83 14.55 -9.49 -17.77
CA THR A 83 13.79 -10.65 -17.29
C THR A 83 13.37 -10.42 -15.85
N GLY A 84 12.08 -10.49 -15.55
CA GLY A 84 11.54 -10.37 -14.18
C GLY A 84 10.89 -11.67 -13.68
N THR A 85 10.84 -11.89 -12.37
CA THR A 85 10.05 -12.97 -11.76
C THR A 85 8.54 -12.80 -11.96
N THR A 86 8.11 -11.55 -12.09
CA THR A 86 6.73 -11.10 -12.31
C THR A 86 6.71 -9.94 -13.30
N GLY A 87 5.51 -9.57 -13.79
CA GLY A 87 5.35 -8.38 -14.63
C GLY A 87 5.77 -7.10 -13.91
N VAL A 88 5.46 -6.99 -12.61
CA VAL A 88 5.95 -5.92 -11.73
C VAL A 88 7.48 -5.90 -11.64
N ALA A 89 8.13 -7.06 -11.46
CA ALA A 89 9.59 -7.13 -11.40
C ALA A 89 10.25 -6.69 -12.72
N ALA A 90 9.66 -7.05 -13.86
CA ALA A 90 10.12 -6.57 -15.17
C ALA A 90 9.97 -5.04 -15.32
N ALA A 91 8.82 -4.48 -14.94
CA ALA A 91 8.61 -3.03 -14.95
C ALA A 91 9.58 -2.27 -14.03
N MET A 92 9.84 -2.81 -12.83
CA MET A 92 10.86 -2.30 -11.92
C MET A 92 12.27 -2.38 -12.53
N GLY A 93 12.58 -3.45 -13.27
CA GLY A 93 13.84 -3.57 -14.00
C GLY A 93 14.00 -2.52 -15.09
N LEU A 94 12.95 -2.19 -15.84
CA LEU A 94 12.98 -1.07 -16.78
C LEU A 94 13.29 0.24 -16.08
N TYR A 95 12.57 0.53 -14.99
CA TYR A 95 12.76 1.77 -14.27
C TYR A 95 14.15 1.88 -13.64
N TYR A 96 14.67 0.77 -13.12
CA TYR A 96 16.06 0.68 -12.66
C TYR A 96 17.04 1.00 -13.78
N TYR A 97 16.86 0.44 -14.98
CA TYR A 97 17.73 0.72 -16.11
C TYR A 97 17.71 2.21 -16.52
N LEU A 98 16.50 2.78 -16.62
CA LEU A 98 16.30 4.18 -16.99
C LEU A 98 16.98 5.14 -16.00
N THR A 99 16.80 4.91 -14.70
CA THR A 99 17.32 5.77 -13.63
C THR A 99 18.80 5.54 -13.34
N ASN A 100 19.34 4.34 -13.54
CA ASN A 100 20.72 4.04 -13.18
C ASN A 100 21.72 4.14 -14.33
N TYR A 101 21.26 3.99 -15.58
CA TYR A 101 22.15 3.98 -16.75
C TYR A 101 21.79 5.06 -17.77
N CYS A 102 20.51 5.43 -17.92
CA CYS A 102 20.08 6.39 -18.94
C CYS A 102 19.93 7.83 -18.44
N ASN A 103 20.10 8.08 -17.13
CA ASN A 103 19.78 9.35 -16.49
C ASN A 103 18.36 9.87 -16.83
N CYS A 104 17.40 8.95 -16.90
CA CYS A 104 16.00 9.23 -17.21
C CYS A 104 15.14 9.03 -15.95
N GLN A 105 14.01 9.72 -15.86
CA GLN A 105 13.09 9.62 -14.74
C GLN A 105 11.66 9.98 -15.14
N ILE A 106 10.68 9.28 -14.55
CA ILE A 106 9.26 9.52 -14.79
C ILE A 106 8.56 9.58 -13.44
N THR A 107 8.30 10.77 -12.92
CA THR A 107 7.52 10.98 -11.69
C THR A 107 6.08 11.39 -12.05
N TRP A 108 5.27 11.75 -11.07
CA TRP A 108 3.90 12.20 -11.32
C TRP A 108 3.83 13.56 -12.05
N GLY A 109 4.71 14.49 -11.69
CA GLY A 109 4.78 15.86 -12.20
C GLY A 109 5.86 16.10 -13.25
N GLY A 110 6.59 15.07 -13.69
CA GLY A 110 7.67 15.25 -14.65
C GLY A 110 8.15 13.99 -15.34
N ARG A 111 8.53 14.13 -16.61
CA ARG A 111 9.09 13.06 -17.44
C ARG A 111 10.33 13.55 -18.18
N GLN A 112 11.49 13.07 -17.77
CA GLN A 112 12.74 13.18 -18.51
C GLN A 112 13.01 11.80 -19.13
N MET A 113 12.93 11.72 -20.45
CA MET A 113 13.14 10.48 -21.20
C MET A 113 14.08 10.67 -22.39
N ALA A 114 15.12 11.49 -22.21
CA ALA A 114 16.17 11.63 -23.21
C ALA A 114 17.12 10.42 -23.14
N ILE A 115 16.58 9.24 -23.47
CA ILE A 115 17.31 7.97 -23.44
C ILE A 115 18.54 8.11 -24.36
N PRO A 116 19.75 7.71 -23.95
CA PRO A 116 20.93 7.81 -24.81
C PRO A 116 20.86 6.92 -26.06
N SER A 117 21.58 7.31 -27.11
CA SER A 117 21.81 6.49 -28.30
C SER A 117 23.30 6.52 -28.65
N PRO A 118 24.02 5.38 -28.62
CA PRO A 118 23.52 4.03 -28.31
C PRO A 118 23.07 3.86 -26.86
N LEU A 119 22.31 2.78 -26.59
CA LEU A 119 21.91 2.43 -25.22
C LEU A 119 23.13 2.15 -24.33
N PRO A 120 23.18 2.68 -23.10
CA PRO A 120 24.29 2.44 -22.18
C PRO A 120 24.45 0.95 -21.85
N LYS A 121 25.68 0.45 -21.86
CA LYS A 121 25.98 -0.94 -21.50
C LYS A 121 25.98 -1.11 -19.98
N VAL A 122 25.50 -2.25 -19.51
CA VAL A 122 25.63 -2.64 -18.10
C VAL A 122 27.05 -3.16 -17.87
N GLU A 123 27.76 -2.59 -16.90
CA GLU A 123 29.09 -3.06 -16.52
C GLU A 123 29.06 -4.54 -16.13
N GLY A 124 30.00 -5.33 -16.63
CA GLY A 124 30.01 -6.79 -16.45
C GLY A 124 28.98 -7.57 -17.30
N GLY A 125 28.23 -6.89 -18.17
CA GLY A 125 27.32 -7.49 -19.15
C GLY A 125 25.90 -7.80 -18.64
N SER A 126 25.72 -7.91 -17.32
CA SER A 126 24.40 -8.07 -16.70
C SER A 126 24.36 -7.62 -15.25
N VAL A 127 23.20 -7.14 -14.79
CA VAL A 127 22.92 -6.84 -13.37
C VAL A 127 21.70 -7.62 -12.91
N ASN A 128 21.80 -8.21 -11.71
CA ASN A 128 20.72 -8.96 -11.06
C ASN A 128 20.35 -8.28 -9.74
N ILE A 129 19.08 -7.91 -9.58
CA ILE A 129 18.56 -7.22 -8.41
C ILE A 129 17.39 -8.01 -7.83
N THR A 130 17.43 -8.23 -6.51
CA THR A 130 16.40 -8.97 -5.77
C THR A 130 15.85 -8.12 -4.62
N THR A 131 14.53 -8.03 -4.51
CA THR A 131 13.85 -7.32 -3.43
C THR A 131 14.19 -7.92 -2.06
N ASN A 132 14.11 -7.11 -1.03
CA ASN A 132 14.34 -7.56 0.34
C ASN A 132 13.16 -8.36 0.89
N ASP A 133 11.95 -7.92 0.57
CA ASP A 133 10.70 -8.41 1.16
C ASP A 133 9.76 -8.97 0.10
N LYS A 134 8.69 -9.63 0.58
CA LYS A 134 7.64 -10.18 -0.27
C LYS A 134 6.66 -9.12 -0.76
N ILE A 135 6.32 -8.16 0.09
CA ILE A 135 5.26 -7.18 -0.17
C ILE A 135 5.83 -5.77 -0.33
N ARG A 136 5.33 -5.06 -1.35
CA ARG A 136 5.52 -3.63 -1.60
C ARG A 136 4.13 -3.03 -1.75
N PHE A 137 3.64 -2.46 -0.67
CA PHE A 137 2.29 -1.94 -0.53
C PHE A 137 2.16 -0.49 -0.96
N PHE A 138 0.99 -0.10 -1.47
CA PHE A 138 0.71 1.29 -1.78
C PHE A 138 -0.75 1.70 -1.54
N GLN A 139 -0.90 2.99 -1.25
CA GLN A 139 -2.10 3.79 -1.02
C GLN A 139 -2.56 3.80 0.44
N ASN A 140 -3.09 4.96 0.83
CA ASN A 140 -3.91 5.14 2.02
C ASN A 140 -5.38 5.09 1.60
N VAL A 141 -6.27 4.73 2.53
CA VAL A 141 -7.72 4.87 2.30
C VAL A 141 -8.11 6.33 1.99
N CYS A 142 -7.37 7.30 2.56
CA CYS A 142 -7.51 8.73 2.29
C CYS A 142 -7.13 9.13 0.85
N THR A 143 -6.18 8.43 0.20
CA THR A 143 -5.72 8.74 -1.16
C THR A 143 -6.85 8.74 -2.17
N VAL A 144 -7.85 7.88 -1.95
CA VAL A 144 -9.03 7.78 -2.82
C VAL A 144 -9.83 9.07 -2.85
N SER A 145 -9.90 9.80 -1.73
CA SER A 145 -10.67 11.05 -1.63
C SER A 145 -9.82 12.28 -1.95
N TYR A 146 -8.58 12.34 -1.47
CA TYR A 146 -7.73 13.51 -1.65
C TYR A 146 -7.05 13.58 -3.02
N SER A 147 -6.89 12.47 -3.74
CA SER A 147 -6.13 12.46 -4.99
C SER A 147 -6.86 11.79 -6.15
N SER A 148 -7.41 10.59 -5.96
CA SER A 148 -7.89 9.78 -7.10
C SER A 148 -9.41 9.79 -7.32
N VAL A 149 -10.18 10.55 -6.53
CA VAL A 149 -11.66 10.57 -6.64
C VAL A 149 -12.13 10.93 -8.05
N TRP A 150 -11.46 11.85 -8.73
CA TRP A 150 -11.83 12.31 -10.07
C TRP A 150 -11.04 11.65 -11.20
N PHE A 151 -10.24 10.63 -10.89
CA PHE A 151 -9.46 9.93 -11.91
C PHE A 151 -10.37 9.24 -12.90
N LYS A 152 -10.02 9.37 -14.18
CA LYS A 152 -10.55 8.56 -15.26
C LYS A 152 -9.61 7.37 -15.49
N TRP A 153 -10.00 6.50 -16.42
CA TRP A 153 -9.18 5.35 -16.77
C TRP A 153 -7.75 5.74 -17.19
N ALA A 154 -7.57 6.82 -17.96
CA ALA A 154 -6.25 7.25 -18.41
C ALA A 154 -5.32 7.63 -17.23
N ASP A 155 -5.87 8.27 -16.20
CA ASP A 155 -5.14 8.63 -14.99
C ASP A 155 -4.75 7.37 -14.20
N TRP A 156 -5.70 6.43 -14.05
CA TRP A 156 -5.44 5.14 -13.41
C TRP A 156 -4.44 4.27 -14.17
N GLU A 157 -4.48 4.26 -15.51
CA GLU A 157 -3.52 3.53 -16.33
C GLU A 157 -2.10 4.05 -16.12
N ALA A 158 -1.89 5.37 -16.17
CA ALA A 158 -0.60 5.98 -15.90
C ALA A 158 -0.15 5.73 -14.44
N TYR A 159 -1.08 5.77 -13.50
CA TYR A 159 -0.80 5.53 -12.09
C TYR A 159 -0.40 4.08 -11.81
N LEU A 160 -1.04 3.10 -12.47
CA LEU A 160 -0.69 1.68 -12.37
C LEU A 160 0.66 1.38 -13.02
N ASP A 161 0.99 2.04 -14.14
CA ASP A 161 2.33 1.96 -14.73
C ASP A 161 3.39 2.53 -13.78
N TRP A 162 3.10 3.68 -13.14
CA TRP A 162 3.95 4.25 -12.11
C TRP A 162 4.18 3.26 -10.97
N MET A 163 3.12 2.64 -10.45
CA MET A 163 3.18 1.63 -9.38
C MET A 163 4.06 0.44 -9.78
N ALA A 164 3.85 -0.13 -10.97
CA ALA A 164 4.62 -1.27 -11.47
C ALA A 164 6.12 -0.95 -11.58
N MET A 165 6.46 0.23 -12.11
CA MET A 165 7.85 0.70 -12.21
C MET A 165 8.55 0.89 -10.85
N ARG A 166 7.79 1.10 -9.76
CA ARG A 166 8.32 1.19 -8.38
C ARG A 166 8.31 -0.15 -7.65
N GLY A 167 7.95 -1.23 -8.35
CA GLY A 167 7.88 -2.56 -7.77
C GLY A 167 6.68 -2.82 -6.87
N ILE A 168 5.68 -1.93 -6.84
CA ILE A 168 4.47 -2.13 -6.04
C ILE A 168 3.74 -3.38 -6.54
N ASN A 169 3.52 -4.32 -5.62
CA ASN A 169 2.84 -5.59 -5.93
C ASN A 169 1.58 -5.82 -5.10
N MET A 170 1.24 -4.92 -4.18
CA MET A 170 0.00 -4.94 -3.42
C MET A 170 -0.51 -3.52 -3.25
N ALA A 171 -1.80 -3.26 -3.47
CA ALA A 171 -2.37 -1.93 -3.28
C ALA A 171 -3.87 -1.98 -3.06
N LEU A 172 -4.42 -0.94 -2.45
CA LEU A 172 -5.88 -0.79 -2.29
C LEU A 172 -6.56 -0.65 -3.66
N ALA A 173 -7.72 -1.29 -3.80
CA ALA A 173 -8.59 -1.20 -4.97
C ALA A 173 -10.04 -1.01 -4.51
N PHE A 174 -10.35 0.21 -4.06
CA PHE A 174 -11.59 0.55 -3.36
C PHE A 174 -12.66 1.21 -4.23
N THR A 175 -12.32 1.49 -5.49
CA THR A 175 -13.22 2.12 -6.46
C THR A 175 -14.47 1.27 -6.67
N GLY A 176 -15.65 1.90 -6.69
CA GLY A 176 -16.92 1.23 -6.94
C GLY A 176 -17.52 0.43 -5.78
N GLN A 177 -16.94 0.45 -4.57
CA GLN A 177 -17.46 -0.35 -3.45
C GLN A 177 -18.88 0.03 -3.00
N GLU A 178 -19.32 1.27 -3.26
CA GLU A 178 -20.70 1.70 -3.00
C GLU A 178 -21.72 0.90 -3.82
N ALA A 179 -21.37 0.46 -5.05
CA ALA A 179 -22.22 -0.41 -5.86
C ALA A 179 -22.46 -1.77 -5.18
N ILE A 180 -21.43 -2.28 -4.51
CA ILE A 180 -21.50 -3.56 -3.81
C ILE A 180 -22.29 -3.42 -2.52
N PHE A 181 -22.05 -2.36 -1.75
CA PHE A 181 -22.89 -2.05 -0.59
C PHE A 181 -24.35 -1.82 -0.98
N GLN A 182 -24.62 -1.15 -2.10
CA GLN A 182 -25.96 -0.97 -2.64
C GLN A 182 -26.67 -2.33 -2.85
N ARG A 183 -26.02 -3.28 -3.53
CA ARG A 183 -26.59 -4.63 -3.74
C ARG A 183 -26.79 -5.40 -2.43
N VAL A 184 -25.84 -5.29 -1.50
CA VAL A 184 -25.92 -5.92 -0.18
C VAL A 184 -27.09 -5.39 0.63
N TYR A 185 -27.24 -4.07 0.75
CA TYR A 185 -28.31 -3.50 1.55
C TYR A 185 -29.67 -3.62 0.87
N MET A 186 -29.77 -3.40 -0.45
CA MET A 186 -31.05 -3.55 -1.15
C MET A 186 -31.59 -4.99 -1.11
N GLY A 187 -30.71 -5.99 -1.25
CA GLY A 187 -31.13 -7.39 -1.06
C GLY A 187 -31.43 -7.77 0.40
N LEU A 188 -31.18 -6.85 1.36
CA LEU A 188 -31.60 -6.97 2.76
C LEU A 188 -32.87 -6.15 3.08
N GLY A 189 -33.51 -5.55 2.07
CA GLY A 189 -34.76 -4.81 2.21
C GLY A 189 -34.61 -3.29 2.31
N PHE A 190 -33.38 -2.76 2.28
CA PHE A 190 -33.16 -1.32 2.27
C PHE A 190 -33.53 -0.70 0.92
N THR A 191 -33.95 0.55 0.94
CA THR A 191 -34.22 1.35 -0.26
C THR A 191 -33.00 2.18 -0.64
N MET A 192 -32.95 2.69 -1.87
CA MET A 192 -31.87 3.60 -2.25
C MET A 192 -31.87 4.89 -1.42
N LYS A 193 -33.06 5.33 -0.96
CA LYS A 193 -33.18 6.48 -0.05
C LYS A 193 -32.45 6.23 1.26
N ASP A 194 -32.58 5.02 1.83
CA ASP A 194 -31.88 4.65 3.07
C ASP A 194 -30.35 4.72 2.93
N LEU A 195 -29.83 4.51 1.72
CA LEU A 195 -28.40 4.54 1.43
C LEU A 195 -27.88 5.93 1.06
N GLN A 196 -28.72 6.80 0.50
CA GLN A 196 -28.34 8.16 0.14
C GLN A 196 -27.92 8.99 1.36
N ASP A 197 -28.56 8.76 2.50
CA ASP A 197 -28.20 9.42 3.77
C ASP A 197 -26.99 8.75 4.45
N HIS A 198 -26.62 7.54 4.04
CA HIS A 198 -25.49 6.80 4.58
C HIS A 198 -24.18 7.06 3.82
N PHE A 199 -24.21 6.98 2.49
CA PHE A 199 -23.01 7.20 1.67
C PHE A 199 -22.56 8.67 1.73
N GLY A 200 -21.26 8.88 1.95
CA GLY A 200 -20.67 10.21 1.78
C GLY A 200 -20.65 10.64 0.31
N GLY A 201 -20.49 11.94 0.07
CA GLY A 201 -20.18 12.47 -1.26
C GLY A 201 -18.83 11.96 -1.78
N PRO A 202 -18.57 12.00 -3.10
CA PRO A 202 -17.39 11.37 -3.71
C PRO A 202 -16.06 11.75 -3.04
N ALA A 203 -15.87 13.06 -2.76
CA ALA A 203 -14.65 13.59 -2.15
C ALA A 203 -14.52 13.31 -0.63
N PHE A 204 -15.51 12.66 -0.02
CA PHE A 204 -15.52 12.31 1.40
C PHE A 204 -15.64 10.81 1.64
N LEU A 205 -15.55 10.01 0.58
CA LEU A 205 -15.80 8.57 0.65
C LEU A 205 -14.83 7.86 1.61
N ALA A 206 -13.56 8.30 1.72
CA ALA A 206 -12.59 7.73 2.65
C ALA A 206 -13.12 7.68 4.09
N TRP A 207 -13.56 8.82 4.63
CA TRP A 207 -14.08 8.91 6.00
C TRP A 207 -15.45 8.26 6.16
N SER A 208 -16.29 8.29 5.12
CA SER A 208 -17.58 7.59 5.19
C SER A 208 -17.41 6.06 5.26
N ARG A 209 -16.46 5.51 4.48
CA ARG A 209 -16.14 4.07 4.47
C ARG A 209 -15.51 3.59 5.77
N MET A 210 -14.69 4.44 6.40
CA MET A 210 -14.13 4.20 7.74
C MET A 210 -15.14 4.42 8.88
N GLY A 211 -16.39 4.77 8.58
CA GLY A 211 -17.44 4.96 9.59
C GLY A 211 -17.29 6.23 10.43
N ASN A 212 -16.43 7.18 10.03
CA ASN A 212 -16.24 8.44 10.74
C ASN A 212 -17.42 9.41 10.55
N MET A 213 -18.02 9.39 9.37
CA MET A 213 -19.10 10.30 8.96
C MET A 213 -20.06 9.60 7.99
N HIS A 214 -21.22 10.19 7.72
CA HIS A 214 -22.17 9.72 6.70
C HIS A 214 -22.84 10.90 6.00
N GLY A 215 -23.33 10.68 4.78
CA GLY A 215 -24.20 11.62 4.03
C GLY A 215 -23.57 12.94 3.54
N TRP A 216 -22.54 13.47 4.20
CA TRP A 216 -21.98 14.78 3.87
C TRP A 216 -21.35 14.82 2.48
N GLY A 217 -21.66 15.89 1.74
CA GLY A 217 -21.27 16.06 0.33
C GLY A 217 -22.05 15.20 -0.67
N GLY A 218 -22.98 14.37 -0.18
CA GLY A 218 -23.88 13.55 -1.00
C GLY A 218 -25.16 14.28 -1.41
N PRO A 219 -26.15 13.54 -1.95
CA PRO A 219 -26.10 12.11 -2.25
C PRO A 219 -25.24 11.79 -3.48
N ILE A 220 -24.63 10.60 -3.52
CA ILE A 220 -24.04 10.07 -4.76
C ILE A 220 -25.15 9.62 -5.73
N THR A 221 -24.96 9.87 -7.03
CA THR A 221 -25.92 9.49 -8.07
C THR A 221 -25.70 8.05 -8.53
N GLN A 222 -26.73 7.43 -9.13
CA GLN A 222 -26.58 6.08 -9.70
C GLN A 222 -25.53 6.06 -10.82
N ASN A 223 -25.48 7.09 -11.68
CA ASN A 223 -24.47 7.19 -12.73
C ASN A 223 -23.04 7.15 -12.15
N TRP A 224 -22.81 7.85 -11.03
CA TRP A 224 -21.52 7.77 -10.35
C TRP A 224 -21.21 6.34 -9.89
N ILE A 225 -22.17 5.67 -9.25
CA ILE A 225 -22.01 4.28 -8.77
C ILE A 225 -21.66 3.34 -9.94
N ASP A 226 -22.38 3.46 -11.06
CA ASP A 226 -22.19 2.62 -12.24
C ASP A 226 -20.85 2.90 -12.94
N ASP A 227 -20.46 4.17 -13.08
CA ASP A 227 -19.19 4.57 -13.68
C ASP A 227 -17.99 4.08 -12.85
N GLN A 228 -18.08 4.18 -11.51
CA GLN A 228 -17.04 3.67 -10.62
C GLN A 228 -16.95 2.14 -10.66
N LEU A 229 -18.07 1.44 -10.79
CA LEU A 229 -18.08 -0.02 -10.98
C LEU A 229 -17.32 -0.42 -12.25
N ILE A 230 -17.60 0.25 -13.38
CA ILE A 230 -16.91 0.02 -14.66
C ILE A 230 -15.41 0.33 -14.54
N LEU A 231 -15.06 1.43 -13.87
CA LEU A 231 -13.66 1.83 -13.67
C LEU A 231 -12.90 0.78 -12.85
N GLN A 232 -13.51 0.25 -11.80
CA GLN A 232 -12.90 -0.78 -10.94
C GLN A 232 -12.54 -2.05 -11.71
N HIS A 233 -13.40 -2.51 -12.64
CA HIS A 233 -13.07 -3.66 -13.49
C HIS A 233 -11.76 -3.46 -14.25
N LYS A 234 -11.56 -2.27 -14.83
CA LYS A 234 -10.33 -1.94 -15.57
C LYS A 234 -9.10 -1.86 -14.65
N ILE A 235 -9.27 -1.27 -13.46
CA ILE A 235 -8.21 -1.17 -12.45
C ILE A 235 -7.76 -2.59 -12.04
N LEU A 236 -8.70 -3.44 -11.63
CA LEU A 236 -8.40 -4.80 -11.18
C LEU A 236 -7.79 -5.66 -12.29
N GLU A 237 -8.30 -5.56 -13.52
CA GLU A 237 -7.73 -6.28 -14.65
C GLU A 237 -6.24 -5.91 -14.86
N ARG A 238 -5.93 -4.61 -14.85
CA ARG A 238 -4.56 -4.12 -15.05
C ARG A 238 -3.63 -4.45 -13.88
N MET A 239 -4.10 -4.32 -12.65
CA MET A 239 -3.33 -4.73 -11.47
C MET A 239 -2.96 -6.22 -11.56
N ARG A 240 -3.95 -7.08 -11.82
CA ARG A 240 -3.74 -8.53 -11.93
C ARG A 240 -2.88 -8.90 -13.14
N SER A 241 -3.01 -8.18 -14.26
CA SER A 241 -2.17 -8.43 -15.44
C SER A 241 -0.70 -8.18 -15.16
N PHE A 242 -0.33 -7.19 -14.34
CA PHE A 242 1.06 -7.03 -13.89
C PHE A 242 1.52 -8.08 -12.88
N GLY A 243 0.57 -8.78 -12.25
CA GLY A 243 0.82 -9.68 -11.13
C GLY A 243 0.74 -8.99 -9.76
N MET A 244 0.13 -7.81 -9.67
CA MET A 244 -0.19 -7.19 -8.39
C MET A 244 -1.35 -7.95 -7.71
N ILE A 245 -1.45 -7.77 -6.39
CA ILE A 245 -2.48 -8.28 -5.50
C ILE A 245 -3.36 -7.09 -5.08
N PRO A 246 -4.53 -6.89 -5.70
CA PRO A 246 -5.50 -5.91 -5.23
C PRO A 246 -6.01 -6.26 -3.83
N VAL A 247 -6.01 -5.26 -2.95
CA VAL A 247 -6.67 -5.34 -1.65
C VAL A 247 -8.07 -4.79 -1.78
N LEU A 248 -9.05 -5.65 -1.59
CA LEU A 248 -10.46 -5.32 -1.66
C LEU A 248 -10.96 -4.85 -0.28
N PRO A 249 -12.02 -4.02 -0.20
CA PRO A 249 -12.62 -3.69 1.09
C PRO A 249 -13.31 -4.92 1.71
N GLY A 250 -13.54 -4.88 3.01
CA GLY A 250 -14.48 -5.75 3.71
C GLY A 250 -15.42 -4.97 4.63
N PHE A 251 -16.33 -5.67 5.29
CA PHE A 251 -17.32 -5.03 6.16
C PHE A 251 -16.74 -4.78 7.57
N ALA A 252 -16.69 -3.52 7.98
CA ALA A 252 -16.13 -3.10 9.27
C ALA A 252 -17.16 -2.96 10.40
N GLY A 253 -18.45 -3.24 10.13
CA GLY A 253 -19.53 -3.17 11.13
C GLY A 253 -20.37 -1.90 11.10
N HIS A 254 -19.95 -0.87 10.37
CA HIS A 254 -20.70 0.38 10.25
C HIS A 254 -21.92 0.20 9.35
N VAL A 255 -23.09 0.65 9.81
CA VAL A 255 -24.37 0.44 9.13
C VAL A 255 -25.21 1.72 9.00
N PRO A 256 -26.10 1.83 7.99
CA PRO A 256 -27.04 2.93 7.88
C PRO A 256 -27.94 3.07 9.12
N GLU A 257 -28.36 4.30 9.44
CA GLU A 257 -29.35 4.54 10.50
C GLU A 257 -30.65 3.75 10.28
N ALA A 258 -31.07 3.59 9.01
CA ALA A 258 -32.23 2.79 8.62
C ALA A 258 -32.18 1.33 9.10
N THR A 259 -31.01 0.83 9.53
CA THR A 259 -30.88 -0.51 10.14
C THR A 259 -31.79 -0.68 11.35
N ILE A 260 -31.99 0.37 12.17
CA ILE A 260 -32.87 0.28 13.35
C ILE A 260 -34.36 0.17 12.97
N LEU A 261 -34.72 0.55 11.75
CA LEU A 261 -36.07 0.44 11.22
C LEU A 261 -36.29 -0.92 10.55
N HIS A 262 -35.35 -1.34 9.70
CA HIS A 262 -35.43 -2.60 8.96
C HIS A 262 -35.13 -3.84 9.83
N TYR A 263 -34.28 -3.68 10.85
CA TYR A 263 -33.86 -4.73 11.78
C TYR A 263 -33.98 -4.24 13.24
N PRO A 264 -35.20 -4.05 13.78
CA PRO A 264 -35.43 -3.41 15.08
C PRO A 264 -34.87 -4.19 16.29
N THR A 265 -34.56 -5.48 16.10
CA THR A 265 -33.92 -6.32 17.12
C THR A 265 -32.40 -6.34 17.03
N ALA A 266 -31.80 -5.68 16.02
CA ALA A 266 -30.36 -5.63 15.86
C ALA A 266 -29.72 -4.81 16.98
N ASN A 267 -28.69 -5.35 17.59
CA ASN A 267 -27.90 -4.69 18.60
C ASN A 267 -26.90 -3.75 17.92
N VAL A 268 -27.22 -2.46 17.89
CA VAL A 268 -26.36 -1.41 17.35
C VAL A 268 -26.02 -0.38 18.43
N SER A 269 -24.82 0.18 18.34
CA SER A 269 -24.39 1.30 19.18
C SER A 269 -24.04 2.49 18.32
N ARG A 270 -24.43 3.70 18.75
CA ARG A 270 -23.97 4.93 18.09
C ARG A 270 -22.54 5.21 18.50
N LEU A 271 -21.69 5.48 17.52
CA LEU A 271 -20.34 5.94 17.75
C LEU A 271 -20.33 7.41 18.16
N ARG A 272 -19.17 7.87 18.65
CA ARG A 272 -18.95 9.26 19.03
C ARG A 272 -18.84 10.16 17.79
N ASP A 273 -18.97 11.45 18.02
CA ASP A 273 -18.64 12.46 17.02
C ASP A 273 -17.16 12.36 16.63
N TRP A 274 -16.89 12.60 15.34
CA TRP A 274 -15.58 12.66 14.72
C TRP A 274 -15.51 13.93 13.88
N GLY A 275 -14.40 14.65 13.94
CA GLY A 275 -14.17 15.84 13.10
C GLY A 275 -15.13 17.02 13.36
N HIS A 276 -15.80 17.05 14.51
CA HIS A 276 -16.79 18.08 14.88
C HIS A 276 -17.99 18.16 13.92
N PHE A 277 -18.35 17.04 13.26
CA PHE A 277 -19.56 16.98 12.46
C PHE A 277 -20.78 17.04 13.37
N ASN A 278 -21.80 17.81 12.98
CA ASN A 278 -23.05 17.81 13.73
C ASN A 278 -23.77 16.45 13.61
N LYS A 279 -24.80 16.23 14.44
CA LYS A 279 -25.56 14.96 14.49
C LYS A 279 -26.17 14.49 13.16
N THR A 280 -26.26 15.36 12.16
CA THR A 280 -26.75 15.02 10.82
C THR A 280 -25.75 14.15 10.06
N TYR A 281 -24.45 14.34 10.29
CA TYR A 281 -23.38 13.75 9.47
C TYR A 281 -22.37 12.91 10.27
N CYS A 282 -22.49 12.86 11.60
CA CYS A 282 -21.62 12.09 12.48
C CYS A 282 -22.29 10.82 13.00
N CYS A 283 -21.56 10.15 13.89
CA CYS A 283 -22.13 9.29 14.91
C CYS A 283 -22.82 8.05 14.32
N ASN A 284 -22.13 7.46 13.34
CA ASN A 284 -22.51 6.23 12.67
C ASN A 284 -22.90 5.13 13.66
N TYR A 285 -23.82 4.27 13.22
CA TYR A 285 -24.17 3.06 13.95
C TYR A 285 -23.12 1.97 13.69
N LEU A 286 -22.66 1.34 14.76
CA LEU A 286 -21.82 0.16 14.73
C LEU A 286 -22.64 -1.04 15.23
N LEU A 287 -22.75 -2.09 14.40
CA LEU A 287 -23.30 -3.37 14.82
C LEU A 287 -22.42 -3.99 15.89
N ASP A 288 -23.06 -4.54 16.93
CA ASP A 288 -22.35 -5.33 17.93
C ASP A 288 -21.76 -6.60 17.29
N PHE A 289 -20.56 -6.97 17.70
CA PHE A 289 -19.85 -8.11 17.13
C PHE A 289 -20.51 -9.47 17.44
N ASN A 290 -21.42 -9.56 18.41
CA ASN A 290 -22.23 -10.76 18.63
C ASN A 290 -23.55 -10.76 17.84
N ASP A 291 -23.92 -9.65 17.20
CA ASP A 291 -25.17 -9.60 16.45
C ASP A 291 -25.07 -10.47 15.19
N PRO A 292 -26.03 -11.41 14.96
CA PRO A 292 -26.01 -12.25 13.76
C PRO A 292 -26.01 -11.47 12.44
N LEU A 293 -26.55 -10.25 12.44
CA LEU A 293 -26.57 -9.38 11.26
C LEU A 293 -25.15 -8.98 10.82
N PHE A 294 -24.18 -8.90 11.74
CA PHE A 294 -22.79 -8.60 11.41
C PHE A 294 -22.24 -9.64 10.43
N MET A 295 -22.32 -10.92 10.80
CA MET A 295 -21.85 -12.03 9.95
C MET A 295 -22.62 -12.09 8.63
N LYS A 296 -23.95 -11.88 8.68
CA LYS A 296 -24.79 -11.89 7.48
C LYS A 296 -24.36 -10.83 6.46
N ILE A 297 -24.13 -9.59 6.90
CA ILE A 297 -23.70 -8.50 6.01
C ILE A 297 -22.26 -8.73 5.53
N ALA A 298 -21.35 -9.06 6.45
CA ALA A 298 -19.93 -9.26 6.12
C ALA A 298 -19.72 -10.34 5.05
N VAL A 299 -20.32 -11.51 5.26
CA VAL A 299 -20.19 -12.63 4.31
C VAL A 299 -20.83 -12.28 2.97
N ARG A 300 -22.01 -11.65 3.00
CA ARG A 300 -22.69 -11.24 1.76
C ARG A 300 -21.87 -10.22 0.99
N PHE A 301 -21.26 -9.24 1.67
CA PHE A 301 -20.42 -8.23 1.02
C PHE A 301 -19.24 -8.85 0.28
N ILE A 302 -18.49 -9.74 0.93
CA ILE A 302 -17.35 -10.42 0.28
C ILE A 302 -17.83 -11.33 -0.86
N LYS A 303 -18.97 -12.00 -0.73
CA LYS A 303 -19.53 -12.82 -1.82
C LYS A 303 -19.98 -11.99 -3.02
N GLU A 304 -20.58 -10.82 -2.79
CA GLU A 304 -20.94 -9.90 -3.88
C GLU A 304 -19.68 -9.30 -4.55
N MET A 305 -18.63 -8.97 -3.77
CA MET A 305 -17.32 -8.61 -4.32
C MET A 305 -16.71 -9.73 -5.17
N GLU A 306 -16.75 -10.97 -4.68
CA GLU A 306 -16.24 -12.16 -5.39
C GLU A 306 -16.99 -12.42 -6.69
N ASN A 307 -18.32 -12.34 -6.67
CA ASN A 307 -19.16 -12.56 -7.84
C ASN A 307 -18.94 -11.47 -8.91
N GLU A 308 -18.80 -10.22 -8.49
CA GLU A 308 -18.60 -9.10 -9.42
C GLU A 308 -17.18 -9.09 -9.99
N PHE A 309 -16.18 -9.16 -9.12
CA PHE A 309 -14.81 -8.82 -9.48
C PHE A 309 -13.83 -10.00 -9.41
N GLY A 310 -14.21 -11.12 -8.77
CA GLY A 310 -13.26 -12.08 -8.24
C GLY A 310 -12.38 -11.49 -7.14
N VAL A 311 -11.63 -12.33 -6.42
CA VAL A 311 -10.86 -11.92 -5.24
C VAL A 311 -9.39 -12.29 -5.33
N ASP A 312 -8.55 -11.63 -4.55
CA ASP A 312 -7.12 -11.94 -4.39
C ASP A 312 -6.74 -12.26 -2.93
N HIS A 313 -7.78 -12.58 -2.14
CA HIS A 313 -7.70 -13.09 -0.77
C HIS A 313 -7.15 -12.12 0.27
N VAL A 314 -6.99 -10.82 -0.04
CA VAL A 314 -6.61 -9.79 0.94
C VAL A 314 -7.72 -8.76 1.03
N TYR A 315 -8.21 -8.54 2.25
CA TYR A 315 -9.31 -7.63 2.53
C TYR A 315 -8.92 -6.60 3.59
N SER A 316 -9.13 -5.32 3.30
CA SER A 316 -8.92 -4.24 4.27
C SER A 316 -10.21 -3.96 5.04
N VAL A 317 -10.11 -4.00 6.37
CA VAL A 317 -11.23 -3.80 7.29
C VAL A 317 -10.73 -3.05 8.53
N ASP A 318 -11.31 -1.87 8.77
CA ASP A 318 -10.89 -0.96 9.83
C ASP A 318 -12.11 -0.37 10.55
N THR A 319 -12.43 -0.86 11.75
CA THR A 319 -13.64 -0.46 12.50
C THR A 319 -13.46 0.76 13.39
N PHE A 320 -12.23 1.01 13.84
CA PHE A 320 -11.95 1.99 14.91
C PHE A 320 -10.94 3.05 14.49
N ASN A 321 -10.84 3.33 13.18
CA ASN A 321 -9.96 4.37 12.68
C ASN A 321 -10.41 5.74 13.21
N GLU A 322 -9.60 6.34 14.10
CA GLU A 322 -9.90 7.59 14.82
C GLU A 322 -11.22 7.58 15.62
N MET A 323 -11.72 6.38 15.92
CA MET A 323 -12.99 6.17 16.60
C MET A 323 -12.74 5.29 17.82
N ARG A 324 -12.91 5.84 19.02
CA ARG A 324 -12.71 5.06 20.24
C ARG A 324 -13.80 3.98 20.37
N PRO A 325 -13.41 2.70 20.56
CA PRO A 325 -14.37 1.65 20.86
C PRO A 325 -15.23 1.97 22.09
N ARG A 326 -16.47 1.48 22.11
CA ARG A 326 -17.42 1.73 23.22
C ARG A 326 -16.95 1.17 24.57
N SER A 327 -16.02 0.22 24.56
CA SER A 327 -15.45 -0.42 25.75
C SER A 327 -13.95 -0.65 25.56
N ASN A 328 -13.17 -0.41 26.62
CA ASN A 328 -11.74 -0.71 26.68
C ASN A 328 -11.43 -2.10 27.25
N SER A 329 -12.46 -2.92 27.52
CA SER A 329 -12.29 -4.31 27.96
C SER A 329 -11.56 -5.12 26.90
N THR A 330 -10.60 -5.92 27.34
CA THR A 330 -9.84 -6.84 26.49
C THR A 330 -10.74 -7.87 25.83
N GLU A 331 -11.81 -8.30 26.50
CA GLU A 331 -12.77 -9.27 25.97
C GLU A 331 -13.54 -8.69 24.79
N TYR A 332 -13.97 -7.42 24.88
CA TYR A 332 -14.67 -6.72 23.79
C TYR A 332 -13.78 -6.53 22.56
N LEU A 333 -12.53 -6.08 22.76
CA LEU A 333 -11.59 -5.88 21.67
C LEU A 333 -11.16 -7.20 21.02
N ALA A 334 -10.94 -8.24 21.81
CA ALA A 334 -10.67 -9.57 21.30
C ALA A 334 -11.87 -10.16 20.53
N LEU A 335 -13.10 -9.89 20.98
CA LEU A 335 -14.30 -10.27 20.26
C LEU A 335 -14.40 -9.57 18.90
N SER A 336 -14.07 -8.28 18.83
CA SER A 336 -14.05 -7.53 17.56
C SER A 336 -13.09 -8.17 16.55
N GLY A 337 -11.85 -8.44 16.96
CA GLY A 337 -10.85 -9.09 16.12
C GLY A 337 -11.28 -10.48 15.66
N ARG A 338 -11.77 -11.33 16.58
CA ARG A 338 -12.28 -12.67 16.24
C ARG A 338 -13.43 -12.63 15.25
N THR A 339 -14.36 -11.70 15.41
CA THR A 339 -15.58 -11.63 14.59
C THR A 339 -15.26 -11.19 13.18
N ILE A 340 -14.44 -10.13 13.02
CA ILE A 340 -14.00 -9.67 11.70
C ILE A 340 -13.24 -10.79 10.99
N TYR A 341 -12.24 -11.40 11.65
CA TYR A 341 -11.49 -12.53 11.09
C TYR A 341 -12.41 -13.68 10.67
N LYS A 342 -13.31 -14.13 11.57
CA LYS A 342 -14.24 -15.22 11.28
C LYS A 342 -15.14 -14.89 10.09
N SER A 343 -15.63 -13.66 9.99
CA SER A 343 -16.49 -13.24 8.88
C SER A 343 -15.79 -13.29 7.52
N LEU A 344 -14.50 -12.89 7.48
CA LEU A 344 -13.68 -12.98 6.29
C LEU A 344 -13.43 -14.45 5.91
N LYS A 345 -13.09 -15.31 6.88
CA LYS A 345 -12.83 -16.74 6.63
C LYS A 345 -14.06 -17.54 6.22
N GLU A 346 -15.23 -17.17 6.74
CA GLU A 346 -16.50 -17.76 6.35
C GLU A 346 -16.82 -17.45 4.88
N ALA A 347 -16.51 -16.23 4.42
CA ALA A 347 -16.72 -15.84 3.03
C ALA A 347 -15.64 -16.39 2.09
N ASP A 348 -14.37 -16.34 2.51
CA ASP A 348 -13.21 -16.78 1.75
C ASP A 348 -12.23 -17.47 2.69
N SER A 349 -12.11 -18.80 2.55
CA SER A 349 -11.25 -19.62 3.41
C SER A 349 -9.77 -19.25 3.35
N LYS A 350 -9.34 -18.49 2.33
CA LYS A 350 -7.96 -18.01 2.17
C LYS A 350 -7.76 -16.55 2.61
N ALA A 351 -8.82 -15.89 3.06
CA ALA A 351 -8.78 -14.48 3.42
C ALA A 351 -7.67 -14.14 4.42
N ILE A 352 -6.92 -13.10 4.09
CA ILE A 352 -5.98 -12.40 4.95
C ILE A 352 -6.55 -11.02 5.24
N TRP A 353 -6.62 -10.68 6.52
CA TRP A 353 -7.09 -9.37 6.96
C TRP A 353 -5.94 -8.35 6.92
N LEU A 354 -6.03 -7.33 6.07
CA LEU A 354 -5.17 -6.16 6.14
C LEU A 354 -5.79 -5.10 7.06
N MET A 355 -5.06 -4.62 8.06
CA MET A 355 -5.56 -3.63 9.02
C MET A 355 -4.60 -2.44 9.11
N GLN A 356 -5.12 -1.22 9.17
CA GLN A 356 -4.35 -0.03 9.47
C GLN A 356 -3.97 -0.01 10.96
N GLY A 357 -2.68 0.16 11.24
CA GLY A 357 -2.16 0.33 12.60
C GLY A 357 -2.36 1.73 13.19
N TRP A 358 -2.92 2.68 12.43
CA TRP A 358 -3.05 4.10 12.81
C TRP A 358 -3.76 4.29 14.15
N LEU A 359 -4.84 3.55 14.39
CA LEU A 359 -5.62 3.66 15.62
C LEU A 359 -4.78 3.50 16.90
N PHE A 360 -3.66 2.78 16.85
CA PHE A 360 -2.78 2.58 18.00
C PHE A 360 -1.95 3.82 18.39
N ILE A 361 -1.95 4.88 17.57
CA ILE A 361 -1.35 6.17 17.93
C ILE A 361 -2.10 6.86 19.09
N ASP A 362 -3.40 6.58 19.26
CA ASP A 362 -4.18 7.05 20.41
C ASP A 362 -3.83 6.22 21.66
N GLY A 363 -2.64 6.48 22.22
CA GLY A 363 -2.15 5.87 23.45
C GLY A 363 -3.01 6.17 24.70
N GLY A 364 -3.95 7.12 24.60
CA GLY A 364 -4.95 7.36 25.63
C GLY A 364 -5.95 6.21 25.78
N PHE A 365 -6.28 5.54 24.68
CA PHE A 365 -7.17 4.37 24.66
C PHE A 365 -6.40 3.07 24.46
N TRP A 366 -5.56 3.00 23.42
CA TRP A 366 -4.89 1.78 22.97
C TRP A 366 -3.61 1.51 23.76
N LYS A 367 -3.78 1.01 24.99
CA LYS A 367 -2.66 0.53 25.80
C LYS A 367 -2.30 -0.92 25.43
N GLN A 368 -1.14 -1.37 25.91
CA GLN A 368 -0.60 -2.72 25.61
C GLN A 368 -1.64 -3.85 25.76
N PRO A 369 -2.46 -3.94 26.83
CA PRO A 369 -3.45 -5.01 26.95
C PRO A 369 -4.54 -4.94 25.86
N GLN A 370 -4.99 -3.74 25.50
CA GLN A 370 -6.01 -3.50 24.46
C GLN A 370 -5.50 -3.89 23.07
N ILE A 371 -4.31 -3.43 22.72
CA ILE A 371 -3.66 -3.77 21.44
C ILE A 371 -3.46 -5.29 21.36
N LYS A 372 -2.87 -5.88 22.41
CA LYS A 372 -2.60 -7.32 22.46
C LYS A 372 -3.86 -8.16 22.37
N ALA A 373 -4.95 -7.75 23.01
CA ALA A 373 -6.23 -8.45 22.96
C ALA A 373 -6.84 -8.46 21.55
N LEU A 374 -6.78 -7.34 20.83
CA LEU A 374 -7.27 -7.26 19.44
C LEU A 374 -6.42 -8.13 18.50
N LEU A 375 -5.09 -8.01 18.57
CA LEU A 375 -4.19 -8.63 17.60
C LEU A 375 -4.03 -10.15 17.80
N THR A 376 -4.00 -10.61 19.05
CA THR A 376 -3.84 -12.04 19.37
C THR A 376 -5.15 -12.83 19.35
N ALA A 377 -6.28 -12.13 19.19
CA ALA A 377 -7.57 -12.75 18.88
C ALA A 377 -7.65 -13.36 17.47
N VAL A 378 -6.72 -12.99 16.58
CA VAL A 378 -6.62 -13.52 15.23
C VAL A 378 -5.42 -14.48 15.16
N PRO A 379 -5.54 -15.65 14.51
CA PRO A 379 -4.40 -16.55 14.35
C PRO A 379 -3.21 -15.84 13.68
N GLN A 380 -2.01 -16.19 14.12
CA GLN A 380 -0.79 -15.57 13.64
C GLN A 380 -0.60 -15.80 12.13
N GLY A 381 -0.41 -14.74 11.37
CA GLY A 381 -0.25 -14.79 9.91
C GLY A 381 -1.55 -14.67 9.12
N GLU A 382 -2.72 -14.65 9.77
CA GLU A 382 -4.02 -14.43 9.11
C GLU A 382 -4.42 -12.94 9.10
N MET A 383 -3.57 -12.08 9.68
CA MET A 383 -3.66 -10.62 9.64
C MET A 383 -2.32 -10.03 9.20
N ILE A 384 -2.35 -8.95 8.43
CA ILE A 384 -1.20 -8.10 8.13
C ILE A 384 -1.52 -6.69 8.63
N ILE A 385 -0.62 -6.11 9.41
CA ILE A 385 -0.78 -4.75 9.94
C ILE A 385 0.03 -3.78 9.07
N LEU A 386 -0.60 -2.70 8.62
CA LEU A 386 0.11 -1.55 8.07
C LEU A 386 0.59 -0.69 9.23
N ASP A 387 1.88 -0.70 9.53
CA ASP A 387 2.47 0.23 10.51
C ASP A 387 2.57 1.61 9.84
N LEU A 388 1.45 2.33 9.88
CA LEU A 388 1.06 3.30 8.86
C LEU A 388 2.00 4.51 8.78
N TYR A 389 2.63 4.89 9.90
CA TYR A 389 3.48 6.08 10.03
C TYR A 389 4.86 5.73 10.59
N SER A 390 5.44 4.63 10.10
CA SER A 390 6.64 4.02 10.69
C SER A 390 7.88 4.90 10.62
N GLU A 391 7.93 5.84 9.67
CA GLU A 391 9.08 6.72 9.50
C GLU A 391 9.20 7.74 10.64
N ILE A 392 8.09 8.11 11.29
CA ILE A 392 8.07 9.05 12.43
C ILE A 392 7.67 8.36 13.74
N ILE A 393 6.59 7.56 13.74
CA ILE A 393 6.02 6.92 14.93
C ILE A 393 5.86 5.40 14.66
N PRO A 394 6.94 4.61 14.75
CA PRO A 394 6.89 3.17 14.50
C PRO A 394 6.23 2.41 15.66
N ILE A 395 5.00 1.95 15.46
CA ILE A 395 4.22 1.23 16.49
C ILE A 395 4.76 -0.19 16.71
N TYR A 396 5.41 -0.81 15.71
CA TYR A 396 6.04 -2.13 15.86
C TYR A 396 7.03 -2.18 17.03
N THR A 397 7.72 -1.07 17.32
CA THR A 397 8.70 -0.98 18.42
C THR A 397 8.05 -1.06 19.80
N GLN A 398 6.80 -0.62 19.91
CA GLN A 398 6.04 -0.58 21.15
C GLN A 398 5.21 -1.85 21.35
N THR A 399 5.03 -2.67 20.33
CA THR A 399 4.11 -3.81 20.33
C THR A 399 4.84 -5.15 20.17
N GLU A 400 6.15 -5.18 20.45
CA GLU A 400 6.99 -6.38 20.29
C GLU A 400 6.86 -6.96 18.87
N SER A 401 6.91 -6.09 17.85
CA SER A 401 6.59 -6.44 16.45
C SER A 401 5.16 -6.98 16.31
N TYR A 402 4.16 -6.23 16.77
CA TYR A 402 2.73 -6.59 16.72
C TYR A 402 2.41 -7.97 17.32
N TYR A 403 3.11 -8.33 18.40
CA TYR A 403 3.04 -9.63 19.07
C TYR A 403 3.19 -10.80 18.09
N GLY A 404 4.00 -10.58 17.05
CA GLY A 404 4.32 -11.54 16.01
C GLY A 404 3.37 -11.60 14.82
N GLN A 405 2.28 -10.83 14.77
CA GLN A 405 1.52 -10.70 13.52
C GLN A 405 2.39 -10.06 12.43
N PRO A 406 2.28 -10.49 11.17
CA PRO A 406 2.96 -9.84 10.06
C PRO A 406 2.67 -8.34 10.00
N PHE A 407 3.68 -7.53 9.73
CA PHE A 407 3.47 -6.11 9.48
C PHE A 407 4.23 -5.59 8.26
N ILE A 408 3.74 -4.50 7.70
CA ILE A 408 4.37 -3.76 6.60
C ILE A 408 4.82 -2.42 7.19
N TRP A 409 6.11 -2.12 7.06
CA TRP A 409 6.66 -0.83 7.45
C TRP A 409 6.26 0.21 6.41
N CYS A 410 5.44 1.18 6.79
CA CYS A 410 4.92 2.18 5.85
C CYS A 410 5.52 3.56 6.10
N MET A 411 5.82 4.25 4.99
CA MET A 411 6.03 5.68 4.99
C MET A 411 4.69 6.39 4.73
N LEU A 412 4.17 7.13 5.71
CA LEU A 412 2.95 7.92 5.52
C LEU A 412 3.28 9.19 4.72
N HIS A 413 4.26 9.96 5.20
CA HIS A 413 4.77 11.21 4.64
C HIS A 413 3.76 12.37 4.60
N ASP A 414 2.64 12.21 3.89
CA ASP A 414 1.71 13.30 3.58
C ASP A 414 0.39 13.16 4.34
N PHE A 415 -0.09 14.28 4.88
CA PHE A 415 -1.40 14.44 5.49
C PHE A 415 -2.25 15.45 4.69
N GLY A 416 -3.48 15.08 4.36
CA GLY A 416 -4.45 15.93 3.66
C GLY A 416 -4.12 16.31 2.22
N GLY A 417 -3.04 15.79 1.62
CA GLY A 417 -2.51 16.31 0.36
C GLY A 417 -1.94 17.73 0.47
N THR A 418 -1.48 18.09 1.68
CA THR A 418 -0.98 19.44 1.95
C THR A 418 0.33 19.68 1.19
N MET A 419 0.36 20.74 0.38
CA MET A 419 1.58 21.12 -0.33
C MET A 419 2.56 21.81 0.60
N GLU A 420 3.60 21.08 1.01
CA GLU A 420 4.76 21.61 1.70
C GLU A 420 6.02 20.90 1.24
N LEU A 421 7.17 21.57 1.31
CA LEU A 421 8.45 20.90 1.10
C LEU A 421 8.85 20.28 2.45
N TYR A 422 8.76 18.96 2.54
CA TYR A 422 8.87 18.12 3.72
C TYR A 422 9.39 16.70 3.35
N GLY A 423 10.11 16.02 4.24
CA GLY A 423 10.37 14.59 4.14
C GLY A 423 11.49 14.12 5.07
N ALA A 424 11.27 13.08 5.86
CA ALA A 424 12.26 12.60 6.82
C ALA A 424 13.31 11.66 6.18
N LEU A 425 14.11 12.15 5.22
CA LEU A 425 14.98 11.30 4.38
C LEU A 425 15.94 10.42 5.18
N LYS A 426 16.49 10.92 6.29
CA LYS A 426 17.35 10.12 7.17
C LYS A 426 16.59 8.94 7.81
N LEU A 427 15.42 9.21 8.39
CA LEU A 427 14.59 8.17 9.01
C LEU A 427 14.10 7.15 7.98
N ILE A 428 13.76 7.61 6.77
CA ILE A 428 13.41 6.75 5.64
C ILE A 428 14.60 5.89 5.18
N ASN A 429 15.83 6.42 5.25
CA ASN A 429 17.03 5.71 4.83
C ASN A 429 17.44 4.59 5.81
N GLU A 430 17.09 4.72 7.09
CA GLU A 430 17.50 3.80 8.17
C GLU A 430 16.35 2.89 8.63
N GLY A 431 15.12 3.42 8.70
CA GLY A 431 13.93 2.79 9.28
C GLY A 431 13.62 1.39 8.75
N PRO A 432 13.53 1.18 7.42
CA PRO A 432 13.35 -0.14 6.83
C PRO A 432 14.38 -1.20 7.27
N PHE A 433 15.64 -0.80 7.49
CA PHE A 433 16.68 -1.72 7.94
C PHE A 433 16.52 -2.04 9.43
N ASN A 434 16.19 -1.02 10.24
CA ASN A 434 15.88 -1.19 11.66
C ASN A 434 14.65 -2.07 11.89
N GLY A 435 13.60 -1.92 11.08
CA GLY A 435 12.38 -2.74 11.13
C GLY A 435 12.67 -4.22 10.86
N ARG A 436 13.50 -4.54 9.85
CA ARG A 436 13.90 -5.92 9.54
C ARG A 436 14.83 -6.51 10.60
N ALA A 437 15.73 -5.70 11.16
CA ALA A 437 16.70 -6.13 12.17
C ALA A 437 16.11 -6.17 13.60
N PHE A 438 14.87 -5.70 13.80
CA PHE A 438 14.24 -5.68 15.12
C PHE A 438 14.14 -7.10 15.70
N PRO A 439 14.35 -7.29 17.02
CA PRO A 439 14.25 -8.61 17.64
C PRO A 439 12.92 -9.30 17.35
N ASN A 440 12.97 -10.53 16.83
CA ASN A 440 11.79 -11.30 16.41
C ASN A 440 10.88 -10.58 15.39
N SER A 441 11.46 -9.70 14.56
CA SER A 441 10.70 -8.96 13.55
C SER A 441 9.79 -9.87 12.71
N SER A 442 8.54 -9.47 12.62
CA SER A 442 7.50 -10.03 11.75
C SER A 442 7.27 -9.15 10.52
N MET A 443 8.23 -8.29 10.17
CA MET A 443 8.14 -7.43 8.99
C MET A 443 8.12 -8.28 7.71
N VAL A 444 7.12 -8.08 6.85
CA VAL A 444 6.93 -8.83 5.59
C VAL A 444 6.96 -7.94 4.35
N GLY A 445 7.08 -6.63 4.52
CA GLY A 445 7.05 -5.69 3.41
C GLY A 445 7.34 -4.25 3.76
N LEU A 446 7.43 -3.44 2.70
CA LEU A 446 7.48 -1.99 2.74
C LEU A 446 6.21 -1.41 2.14
N GLY A 447 5.79 -0.24 2.60
CA GLY A 447 4.61 0.45 2.08
C GLY A 447 4.79 1.96 1.95
N MET A 448 4.05 2.56 1.02
CA MET A 448 3.82 4.01 1.01
C MET A 448 2.34 4.26 1.22
N THR A 449 1.99 5.05 2.23
CA THR A 449 0.59 5.29 2.64
C THR A 449 0.26 6.78 2.78
N PRO A 450 0.59 7.61 1.78
CA PRO A 450 0.28 9.04 1.84
C PRO A 450 -1.20 9.31 1.74
N GLU A 451 -1.70 10.27 2.51
CA GLU A 451 -3.09 10.70 2.38
C GLU A 451 -3.34 11.36 1.02
N GLY A 452 -2.41 12.17 0.52
CA GLY A 452 -2.42 12.73 -0.83
C GLY A 452 -1.09 12.51 -1.57
N ILE A 453 -1.18 12.37 -2.89
CA ILE A 453 -0.03 12.23 -3.80
C ILE A 453 0.17 13.51 -4.63
N PHE A 454 1.07 13.48 -5.63
CA PHE A 454 1.43 14.63 -6.48
C PHE A 454 2.23 15.74 -5.79
N GLN A 455 2.95 15.39 -4.73
CA GLN A 455 3.91 16.27 -4.06
C GLN A 455 5.21 15.50 -3.73
N ASN A 456 6.26 16.23 -3.38
CA ASN A 456 7.54 15.77 -2.81
C ASN A 456 8.09 14.49 -3.41
N GLU A 457 8.08 14.41 -4.74
CA GLU A 457 8.38 13.20 -5.50
C GLU A 457 9.75 12.60 -5.16
N VAL A 458 10.70 13.46 -4.79
CA VAL A 458 12.03 13.08 -4.30
C VAL A 458 11.95 12.10 -3.11
N VAL A 459 10.97 12.24 -2.23
CA VAL A 459 10.80 11.39 -1.04
C VAL A 459 10.31 10.01 -1.43
N TYR A 460 9.32 9.92 -2.33
CA TYR A 460 8.78 8.64 -2.81
C TYR A 460 9.81 7.88 -3.67
N GLU A 461 10.57 8.59 -4.51
CA GLU A 461 11.69 8.03 -5.27
C GLU A 461 12.81 7.56 -4.34
N PHE A 462 13.06 8.30 -3.26
CA PHE A 462 14.02 7.89 -2.25
C PHE A 462 13.54 6.64 -1.49
N PHE A 463 12.27 6.59 -1.09
CA PHE A 463 11.73 5.45 -0.36
C PHE A 463 11.80 4.16 -1.18
N THR A 464 11.44 4.21 -2.46
CA THR A 464 11.29 3.02 -3.31
C THR A 464 12.59 2.29 -3.60
N GLU A 465 13.76 2.93 -3.51
CA GLU A 465 15.04 2.20 -3.59
C GLU A 465 15.30 1.28 -2.37
N ASN A 466 14.68 1.53 -1.21
CA ASN A 466 14.82 0.66 -0.03
C ASN A 466 14.23 -0.74 -0.25
N VAL A 467 13.45 -0.93 -1.32
CA VAL A 467 12.90 -2.21 -1.74
C VAL A 467 13.99 -3.23 -2.04
N TRP A 468 15.14 -2.82 -2.59
CA TRP A 468 16.20 -3.73 -3.02
C TRP A 468 17.57 -3.42 -2.40
N ARG A 469 17.77 -2.22 -1.83
CA ARG A 469 19.02 -1.87 -1.16
C ARG A 469 19.29 -2.73 0.07
N LYS A 470 20.56 -3.08 0.30
CA LYS A 470 21.00 -3.91 1.43
C LYS A 470 21.55 -3.10 2.62
N ALA A 471 21.75 -1.81 2.44
CA ALA A 471 22.20 -0.89 3.47
C ALA A 471 21.71 0.54 3.16
N PRO A 472 21.67 1.44 4.17
CA PRO A 472 21.47 2.88 3.96
C PRO A 472 22.50 3.44 2.98
N ARG A 473 22.12 4.52 2.28
CA ARG A 473 22.98 5.18 1.29
C ARG A 473 23.34 6.60 1.67
N ASP A 474 24.38 7.15 1.05
CA ASP A 474 24.65 8.58 1.17
C ASP A 474 23.56 9.40 0.49
N ILE A 475 22.84 10.19 1.28
CA ILE A 475 21.68 10.98 0.83
C ILE A 475 22.14 12.07 -0.15
N SER A 476 23.30 12.68 0.09
CA SER A 476 23.83 13.78 -0.73
C SER A 476 24.09 13.31 -2.17
N THR A 477 24.82 12.21 -2.31
CA THR A 477 25.17 11.58 -3.59
C THR A 477 23.91 11.11 -4.31
N TRP A 478 22.95 10.55 -3.57
CA TRP A 478 21.68 10.13 -4.15
C TRP A 478 20.89 11.33 -4.70
N ILE A 479 20.81 12.45 -3.96
CA ILE A 479 20.10 13.66 -4.40
C ILE A 479 20.75 14.22 -5.67
N SER A 480 22.08 14.31 -5.73
CA SER A 480 22.78 14.77 -6.94
C SER A 480 22.43 13.92 -8.17
N LYS A 481 22.31 12.60 -7.99
CA LYS A 481 21.85 11.69 -9.05
C LYS A 481 20.38 11.90 -9.41
N TYR A 482 19.50 12.01 -8.42
CA TYR A 482 18.08 12.31 -8.64
C TYR A 482 17.89 13.59 -9.46
N VAL A 483 18.63 14.65 -9.14
CA VAL A 483 18.60 15.93 -9.86
C VAL A 483 19.04 15.77 -11.31
N LEU A 484 20.13 15.05 -11.56
CA LEU A 484 20.60 14.76 -12.91
C LEU A 484 19.54 13.98 -13.71
N ASN A 485 18.95 12.96 -13.12
CA ASN A 485 17.93 12.13 -13.78
C ASN A 485 16.65 12.94 -14.08
N ARG A 486 16.20 13.73 -13.11
CA ARG A 486 14.98 14.54 -13.23
C ARG A 486 15.09 15.62 -14.29
N TYR A 487 16.25 16.27 -14.40
CA TYR A 487 16.42 17.42 -15.29
C TYR A 487 17.19 17.11 -16.57
N GLY A 488 17.84 15.94 -16.66
CA GLY A 488 18.69 15.51 -17.77
C GLY A 488 20.06 16.18 -17.82
N LYS A 489 20.28 17.17 -16.97
CA LYS A 489 21.51 17.93 -16.83
C LYS A 489 21.54 18.54 -15.44
N THR A 490 22.73 18.76 -14.91
CA THR A 490 22.92 19.48 -13.66
C THR A 490 24.12 20.42 -13.76
N ASN A 491 24.20 21.37 -12.85
CA ASN A 491 25.38 22.22 -12.67
C ASN A 491 25.57 22.48 -11.16
N LYS A 492 26.69 23.10 -10.79
CA LYS A 492 27.04 23.35 -9.39
C LYS A 492 25.96 24.11 -8.60
N PHE A 493 25.20 25.00 -9.24
CA PHE A 493 24.19 25.80 -8.56
C PHE A 493 22.90 25.02 -8.32
N ILE A 494 22.47 24.20 -9.29
CA ILE A 494 21.31 23.32 -9.13
C ILE A 494 21.59 22.27 -8.06
N ASP A 495 22.76 21.63 -8.12
CA ASP A 495 23.16 20.65 -7.12
C ASP A 495 23.20 21.28 -5.72
N LEU A 496 23.87 22.44 -5.57
CA LEU A 496 23.94 23.15 -4.30
C LEU A 496 22.56 23.54 -3.77
N ALA A 497 21.63 23.98 -4.63
CA ALA A 497 20.26 24.30 -4.22
C ALA A 497 19.57 23.08 -3.60
N TRP A 498 19.67 21.91 -4.24
CA TRP A 498 19.11 20.67 -3.70
C TRP A 498 19.81 20.17 -2.44
N GLN A 499 21.14 20.36 -2.35
CA GLN A 499 21.87 20.08 -1.12
C GLN A 499 21.43 21.00 0.04
N TYR A 500 21.05 22.25 -0.25
CA TYR A 500 20.46 23.14 0.75
C TYR A 500 19.05 22.68 1.17
N LEU A 501 18.18 22.34 0.20
CA LEU A 501 16.86 21.78 0.51
C LEU A 501 16.96 20.55 1.42
N LYS A 502 17.97 19.70 1.19
CA LYS A 502 18.25 18.52 2.04
C LYS A 502 18.51 18.88 3.51
N VAL A 503 19.38 19.86 3.77
CA VAL A 503 19.88 20.16 5.15
C VAL A 503 19.03 21.17 5.91
N THR A 504 18.20 21.96 5.24
CA THR A 504 17.30 22.86 5.94
C THR A 504 16.28 22.03 6.72
N SER A 505 16.30 22.15 8.06
CA SER A 505 15.39 21.49 9.01
C SER A 505 13.91 21.73 8.73
N ALA A 506 13.59 22.69 7.86
CA ALA A 506 12.25 22.96 7.36
C ALA A 506 11.78 21.98 6.27
N MET A 507 12.69 21.25 5.58
CA MET A 507 12.36 20.61 4.30
C MET A 507 12.66 19.11 4.21
N PHE A 508 13.87 18.61 4.46
CA PHE A 508 14.12 17.16 4.29
C PHE A 508 14.94 16.48 5.42
N ASP A 509 15.08 17.15 6.57
CA ASP A 509 15.75 16.62 7.77
C ASP A 509 15.04 17.03 9.08
N ARG A 510 13.70 17.08 9.05
CA ARG A 510 12.90 17.48 10.21
C ARG A 510 12.71 16.29 11.16
N HIS A 511 13.43 16.28 12.28
CA HIS A 511 13.14 15.41 13.41
C HIS A 511 11.97 15.99 14.22
N ASN A 512 10.84 15.28 14.27
CA ASN A 512 9.71 15.47 15.20
C ASN A 512 9.38 16.91 15.60
N SER A 513 8.47 17.56 14.88
CA SER A 513 7.74 18.71 15.42
C SER A 513 6.37 18.85 14.79
N TRP A 514 5.47 17.93 15.17
CA TRP A 514 4.02 18.16 15.29
C TRP A 514 3.48 17.27 16.40
#